data_AF-A0A7C9DBU7-F1
#
_entry.id   AF-A0A7C9DBU7-F1
#
_cell.length_a   1.000
_cell.length_b   1.000
_cell.length_c   1.000
_cell.angle_alpha   90.00
_cell.angle_beta   90.00
_cell.angle_gamma   90.00
#
_symmetry.space_group_name_H-M   'P 1'
#
loop_
_entity.id
_entity.type
_entity.pdbx_description
1 polymer ?
#
loop_
_entity_poly.entity_id
_entity_poly.type
_entity_poly.pdbx_seq_one_letter_code
_entity_poly.pdbx_strand_id
1 'polypeptide(L)'
;MEQSSECERCSTWEEEMYWKHFSSMHFFLCLPKDFHDHLVLPAKFAEKMMVKLPNKVSIIGPSAAMWDIELKKTNEVELGGDGWKEFVKIYDLHENNLLMFKYNQNLSFEVLIFDQESFCEKEASYFVKQCNHKKAVLENAKKRT
;
A
#
# COMPACT_ATOMS: atom_id res chain seq x y z
N MET A 1 -10.05 -38.81 -16.06
CA MET A 1 -9.94 -37.41 -15.61
C MET A 1 -10.61 -37.35 -14.25
N GLU A 2 -9.82 -37.52 -13.19
CA GLU A 2 -10.33 -37.43 -11.81
C GLU A 2 -10.53 -35.95 -11.50
N GLN A 3 -11.80 -35.54 -11.35
CA GLN A 3 -12.13 -34.27 -10.71
C GLN A 3 -11.83 -34.44 -9.22
N SER A 4 -10.72 -33.84 -8.78
CA SER A 4 -10.45 -33.59 -7.37
C SER A 4 -11.56 -32.70 -6.83
N SER A 5 -12.48 -33.28 -6.05
CA SER A 5 -13.42 -32.52 -5.24
C SER A 5 -12.62 -31.79 -4.15
N GLU A 6 -12.40 -30.49 -4.33
CA GLU A 6 -11.79 -29.65 -3.29
C GLU A 6 -12.60 -29.75 -2.00
N CYS A 7 -11.92 -30.06 -0.90
CA CYS A 7 -12.53 -30.12 0.43
C CYS A 7 -12.71 -28.69 0.96
N GLU A 8 -13.95 -28.20 1.04
CA GLU A 8 -14.28 -26.87 1.59
C GLU A 8 -13.74 -26.66 3.02
N ARG A 9 -13.64 -27.73 3.83
CA ARG A 9 -13.06 -27.69 5.18
C ARG A 9 -11.53 -27.48 5.18
N CYS A 10 -10.83 -27.89 4.13
CA CYS A 10 -9.39 -27.65 4.00
C CYS A 10 -9.11 -26.20 3.59
N SER A 11 -9.87 -25.67 2.61
CA SER A 11 -9.72 -24.29 2.11
C SER A 11 -9.93 -23.25 3.22
N THR A 12 -10.92 -23.46 4.10
CA THR A 12 -11.17 -22.57 5.24
C THR A 12 -10.04 -22.60 6.28
N TRP A 13 -9.48 -23.77 6.56
CA TRP A 13 -8.34 -23.92 7.46
C TRP A 13 -7.07 -23.26 6.90
N GLU A 14 -6.77 -23.44 5.62
CA GLU A 14 -5.62 -22.82 4.94
C GLU A 14 -5.69 -21.29 5.02
N GLU A 15 -6.87 -20.72 4.76
CA GLU A 15 -7.08 -19.29 4.87
C GLU A 15 -6.88 -18.80 6.32
N GLU A 16 -7.48 -19.47 7.30
CA GLU A 16 -7.28 -19.12 8.71
C GLU A 16 -5.82 -19.18 9.13
N MET A 17 -5.11 -20.23 8.71
CA MET A 17 -3.69 -20.41 9.00
C MET A 17 -2.85 -19.28 8.43
N TYR A 18 -3.13 -18.86 7.19
CA TYR A 18 -2.48 -17.72 6.57
C TYR A 18 -2.67 -16.42 7.38
N TRP A 19 -3.91 -16.03 7.67
CA TRP A 19 -4.20 -14.77 8.38
C TRP A 19 -3.77 -14.75 9.86
N LYS A 20 -3.63 -15.92 10.49
CA LYS A 20 -3.23 -16.03 11.91
C LYS A 20 -1.73 -16.19 12.11
N HIS A 21 -1.04 -16.92 11.23
CA HIS A 21 0.33 -17.39 11.51
C HIS A 21 1.40 -16.85 10.56
N PHE A 22 1.05 -16.32 9.38
CA PHE A 22 2.06 -15.77 8.49
C PHE A 22 2.56 -14.41 8.97
N SER A 23 3.87 -14.21 8.94
CA SER A 23 4.56 -13.00 9.41
C SER A 23 4.43 -11.82 8.45
N SER A 24 4.07 -12.07 7.19
CA SER A 24 3.88 -11.05 6.16
C SER A 24 2.72 -11.41 5.25
N MET A 25 1.99 -10.40 4.79
CA MET A 25 0.87 -10.57 3.87
C MET A 25 1.14 -9.75 2.61
N HIS A 26 0.79 -10.31 1.46
CA HIS A 26 1.03 -9.69 0.17
C HIS A 26 -0.29 -9.46 -0.55
N PHE A 27 -0.39 -8.33 -1.23
CA PHE A 27 -1.45 -8.04 -2.17
C PHE A 27 -0.93 -7.04 -3.21
N PHE A 28 -1.64 -6.91 -4.32
CA PHE A 28 -1.37 -5.86 -5.28
C PHE A 28 -2.62 -5.05 -5.56
N LEU A 29 -2.43 -3.82 -6.00
CA LEU A 29 -3.48 -2.95 -6.49
C LEU A 29 -3.06 -2.38 -7.83
N CYS A 30 -3.98 -2.40 -8.79
CA CYS A 30 -3.90 -1.59 -9.99
C CYS A 30 -4.50 -0.23 -9.65
N LEU A 31 -3.75 0.86 -9.82
CA LEU A 31 -4.21 2.18 -9.37
C LEU A 31 -5.45 2.62 -10.18
N PRO A 32 -6.60 2.90 -9.52
CA PRO A 32 -7.79 3.42 -10.18
C PRO A 32 -7.58 4.88 -10.60
N LYS A 33 -8.55 5.51 -11.26
CA LYS A 33 -8.45 6.92 -11.71
C LYS A 33 -8.33 7.94 -10.58
N ASP A 34 -8.99 7.68 -9.46
CA ASP A 34 -9.21 8.57 -8.33
C ASP A 34 -8.25 8.32 -7.16
N PHE A 35 -7.15 7.58 -7.41
CA PHE A 35 -6.19 7.19 -6.38
C PHE A 35 -5.36 8.32 -5.76
N HIS A 36 -5.36 9.52 -6.36
CA HIS A 36 -4.41 10.58 -6.03
C HIS A 36 -4.54 11.09 -4.58
N ASP A 37 -5.78 11.19 -4.09
CA ASP A 37 -6.05 11.68 -2.73
C ASP A 37 -6.09 10.56 -1.69
N HIS A 38 -6.51 9.37 -2.11
CA HIS A 38 -6.61 8.18 -1.26
C HIS A 38 -6.59 6.90 -2.10
N LEU A 39 -6.17 5.78 -1.49
CA LEU A 39 -6.19 4.45 -2.11
C LEU A 39 -6.87 3.45 -1.17
N VAL A 40 -7.95 2.85 -1.64
CA VAL A 40 -8.70 1.81 -0.92
C VAL A 40 -7.90 0.51 -0.90
N LEU A 41 -7.69 -0.07 0.28
CA LEU A 41 -7.05 -1.38 0.44
C LEU A 41 -8.04 -2.51 0.07
N PRO A 42 -7.55 -3.68 -0.40
CA PRO A 42 -8.42 -4.79 -0.74
C PRO A 42 -9.33 -5.19 0.43
N ALA A 43 -10.63 -5.35 0.16
CA ALA A 43 -11.64 -5.66 1.18
C ALA A 43 -11.25 -6.89 2.04
N LYS A 44 -10.78 -7.98 1.40
CA LYS A 44 -10.32 -9.18 2.12
C LYS A 44 -9.17 -8.89 3.09
N PHE A 45 -8.20 -8.06 2.70
CA PHE A 45 -7.12 -7.66 3.60
C PHE A 45 -7.64 -6.77 4.73
N ALA A 46 -8.45 -5.77 4.38
CA ALA A 46 -9.04 -4.85 5.34
C ALA A 46 -9.87 -5.60 6.39
N GLU A 47 -10.78 -6.50 6.00
CA GLU A 47 -11.60 -7.30 6.93
C GLU A 47 -10.76 -8.10 7.93
N LYS A 48 -9.66 -8.71 7.47
CA LYS A 48 -8.82 -9.57 8.30
C LYS A 48 -7.88 -8.76 9.22
N MET A 49 -7.55 -7.52 8.84
CA MET A 49 -6.52 -6.71 9.51
C MET A 49 -7.05 -5.42 10.16
N MET A 50 -8.28 -4.98 9.90
CA MET A 50 -8.80 -3.65 10.30
C MET A 50 -8.61 -3.33 11.78
N VAL A 51 -8.87 -4.31 12.66
CA VAL A 51 -8.71 -4.19 14.11
C VAL A 51 -7.24 -4.05 14.52
N LYS A 52 -6.32 -4.68 13.76
CA LYS A 52 -4.88 -4.67 14.01
C LYS A 52 -4.17 -3.47 13.39
N LEU A 53 -4.76 -2.86 12.37
CA LEU A 53 -4.16 -1.70 11.71
C LEU A 53 -4.17 -0.48 12.66
N PRO A 54 -3.13 0.35 12.66
CA PRO A 54 -3.13 1.62 13.39
C PRO A 54 -3.89 2.70 12.59
N ASN A 55 -3.92 3.94 13.09
CA ASN A 55 -4.43 5.09 12.31
C ASN A 55 -3.35 5.71 11.40
N LYS A 56 -2.09 5.33 11.59
CA LYS A 56 -0.95 5.74 10.76
C LYS A 56 0.00 4.58 10.56
N VAL A 57 0.44 4.37 9.33
CA VAL A 57 1.40 3.34 8.94
C VAL A 57 2.57 3.96 8.20
N SER A 58 3.70 3.27 8.18
CA SER A 58 4.82 3.67 7.33
C SER A 58 4.78 2.89 6.01
N ILE A 59 4.85 3.59 4.88
CA ILE A 59 5.12 2.99 3.57
C ILE A 59 6.60 3.14 3.27
N ILE A 60 7.25 2.02 2.93
CA ILE A 60 8.64 1.94 2.50
C ILE A 60 8.60 1.69 0.98
N GLY A 61 8.96 2.71 0.20
CA GLY A 61 9.01 2.57 -1.26
C GLY A 61 10.32 1.95 -1.75
N PRO A 62 10.47 1.73 -3.07
CA PRO A 62 11.63 1.05 -3.66
C PRO A 62 13.00 1.67 -3.31
N SER A 63 13.06 2.99 -3.16
CA SER A 63 14.27 3.72 -2.74
C SER A 63 14.62 3.58 -1.24
N ALA A 64 13.94 2.70 -0.51
CA ALA A 64 13.98 2.57 0.96
C ALA A 64 13.53 3.83 1.73
N ALA A 65 12.97 4.81 1.02
CA ALA A 65 12.36 6.00 1.60
C ALA A 65 11.09 5.65 2.39
N MET A 66 11.00 6.17 3.60
CA MET A 66 9.84 6.00 4.48
C MET A 66 8.87 7.18 4.38
N TRP A 67 7.58 6.86 4.35
CA TRP A 67 6.45 7.78 4.23
C TRP A 67 5.43 7.49 5.33
N ASP A 68 5.10 8.48 6.15
CA ASP A 68 4.03 8.35 7.13
C ASP A 68 2.68 8.58 6.47
N ILE A 69 1.83 7.56 6.46
CA ILE A 69 0.55 7.56 5.76
C ILE A 69 -0.59 7.47 6.76
N GLU A 70 -1.59 8.34 6.60
CA GLU A 70 -2.83 8.23 7.35
C GLU A 70 -3.67 7.05 6.84
N LEU A 71 -4.18 6.23 7.77
CA LEU A 71 -5.22 5.26 7.51
C LEU A 71 -6.57 5.83 7.93
N LYS A 72 -7.47 5.98 6.97
CA LYS A 72 -8.86 6.33 7.24
C LYS A 72 -9.69 5.05 7.23
N LYS A 73 -10.36 4.78 8.34
CA LYS A 73 -11.20 3.61 8.54
C LYS A 73 -12.66 4.04 8.58
N THR A 74 -13.39 3.79 7.51
CA THR A 74 -14.84 3.99 7.44
C THR A 74 -15.50 2.62 7.25
N ASN A 75 -16.37 2.46 6.24
CA ASN A 75 -16.79 1.15 5.76
C ASN A 75 -15.62 0.43 5.05
N GLU A 76 -14.63 1.19 4.59
CA GLU A 76 -13.41 0.70 3.94
C GLU A 76 -12.17 1.19 4.68
N VAL A 77 -11.00 0.64 4.33
CA VAL A 77 -9.70 1.13 4.82
C VAL A 77 -8.95 1.78 3.67
N GLU A 78 -8.66 3.07 3.82
CA GLU A 78 -8.03 3.90 2.80
C GLU A 78 -6.65 4.38 3.29
N LEU A 79 -5.63 4.25 2.43
CA LEU A 79 -4.40 5.04 2.53
C LEU A 79 -4.73 6.47 2.10
N GLY A 80 -4.33 7.49 2.86
CA GLY A 80 -4.63 8.86 2.47
C GLY A 80 -3.79 9.89 3.19
N GLY A 81 -4.28 11.13 3.14
CA GLY A 81 -3.64 12.30 3.73
C GLY A 81 -2.38 12.76 2.97
N ASP A 82 -1.65 13.71 3.56
CA ASP A 82 -0.55 14.40 2.88
C ASP A 82 0.59 13.45 2.51
N GLY A 83 0.85 12.45 3.34
CA GLY A 83 1.91 11.46 3.09
C GLY A 83 1.62 10.63 1.85
N TRP A 84 0.37 10.23 1.63
CA TRP A 84 -0.02 9.48 0.43
C TRP A 84 0.11 10.33 -0.84
N LYS A 85 -0.37 11.58 -0.79
CA LYS A 85 -0.25 12.51 -1.92
C LYS A 85 1.20 12.79 -2.28
N GLU A 86 2.08 12.93 -1.28
CA GLU A 86 3.51 13.13 -1.52
C GLU A 86 4.17 11.87 -2.08
N PHE A 87 3.80 10.69 -1.59
CA PHE A 87 4.24 9.40 -2.14
C PHE A 87 3.87 9.26 -3.63
N VAL A 88 2.59 9.48 -3.98
CA VAL A 88 2.10 9.48 -5.37
C VAL A 88 2.91 10.42 -6.25
N LYS A 89 3.14 11.64 -5.78
CA LYS A 89 3.87 12.67 -6.53
C LYS A 89 5.36 12.35 -6.70
N ILE A 90 6.02 11.82 -5.68
CA ILE A 90 7.46 11.57 -5.71
C ILE A 90 7.81 10.35 -6.56
N TYR A 91 6.97 9.31 -6.53
CA TYR A 91 7.13 8.13 -7.37
C TYR A 91 6.52 8.27 -8.76
N ASP A 92 5.91 9.43 -9.05
CA ASP A 92 5.27 9.72 -10.34
C ASP A 92 4.29 8.60 -10.72
N LEU A 93 3.40 8.27 -9.77
CA LEU A 93 2.41 7.23 -9.98
C LEU A 93 1.31 7.72 -10.92
N HIS A 94 0.87 6.84 -11.82
CA HIS A 94 -0.21 7.08 -12.77
C HIS A 94 -1.30 6.02 -12.65
N GLU A 95 -2.47 6.32 -13.22
CA GLU A 95 -3.54 5.33 -13.39
C GLU A 95 -2.96 4.03 -13.98
N ASN A 96 -3.44 2.90 -13.48
CA ASN A 96 -3.06 1.55 -13.85
C ASN A 96 -1.62 1.11 -13.54
N ASN A 97 -0.79 1.95 -12.91
CA ASN A 97 0.43 1.42 -12.30
C ASN A 97 0.06 0.32 -11.29
N LEU A 98 0.87 -0.74 -11.22
CA LEU A 98 0.65 -1.85 -10.31
C LEU A 98 1.56 -1.70 -9.10
N LEU A 99 0.96 -1.61 -7.91
CA LEU A 99 1.70 -1.58 -6.66
C LEU A 99 1.54 -2.92 -5.97
N MET A 100 2.67 -3.56 -5.64
CA MET A 100 2.69 -4.76 -4.82
C MET A 100 3.10 -4.39 -3.40
N PHE A 101 2.17 -4.62 -2.47
CA PHE A 101 2.32 -4.33 -1.07
C PHE A 101 2.71 -5.61 -0.33
N LYS A 102 3.67 -5.48 0.57
CA LYS A 102 3.99 -6.45 1.61
C LYS A 102 3.77 -5.79 2.96
N TYR A 103 2.72 -6.21 3.66
CA TYR A 103 2.47 -5.77 5.03
C TYR A 103 3.28 -6.65 5.99
N ASN A 104 4.22 -6.03 6.70
CA ASN A 104 4.90 -6.66 7.82
C ASN A 104 4.11 -6.37 9.09
N GLN A 105 3.98 -7.35 9.99
CA GLN A 105 3.26 -7.18 11.27
C GLN A 105 3.79 -6.02 12.15
N ASN A 106 4.90 -5.38 11.78
CA ASN A 106 5.48 -4.18 12.38
C ASN A 106 4.89 -2.86 11.83
N LEU A 107 3.60 -2.85 11.44
CA LEU A 107 2.87 -1.64 11.05
C LEU A 107 3.41 -0.91 9.80
N SER A 108 4.15 -1.62 8.96
CA SER A 108 4.77 -1.06 7.76
C SER A 108 4.35 -1.82 6.51
N PHE A 109 4.16 -1.10 5.41
CA PHE A 109 4.05 -1.69 4.09
C PHE A 109 5.35 -1.46 3.32
N GLU A 110 5.99 -2.52 2.85
CA GLU A 110 6.98 -2.43 1.77
C GLU A 110 6.23 -2.42 0.43
N VAL A 111 6.64 -1.55 -0.49
CA VAL A 111 5.95 -1.38 -1.78
C VAL A 111 6.94 -1.51 -2.93
N LEU A 112 6.61 -2.38 -3.87
CA LEU A 112 7.19 -2.43 -5.21
C LEU A 112 6.23 -1.76 -6.19
N ILE A 113 6.79 -1.04 -7.17
CA ILE A 113 6.03 -0.27 -8.16
C ILE A 113 6.36 -0.80 -9.54
N PHE A 114 5.34 -1.22 -10.28
CA PHE A 114 5.46 -1.77 -11.61
C PHE A 114 4.81 -0.85 -12.63
N ASP A 115 5.48 -0.74 -13.76
CA ASP A 115 4.95 -0.08 -14.96
C ASP A 115 3.96 -1.01 -15.66
N GLN A 116 2.83 -0.45 -16.11
CA GLN A 116 1.75 -1.25 -16.69
C GLN A 116 2.10 -1.75 -18.10
N GLU A 117 2.88 -0.98 -18.87
CA GLU A 117 3.19 -1.33 -20.25
C GLU A 117 4.22 -2.46 -20.32
N SER A 118 5.24 -2.39 -19.48
CA SER A 118 6.34 -3.35 -19.43
C SER A 118 6.12 -4.51 -18.47
N PHE A 119 5.21 -4.37 -17.49
CA PHE A 119 5.03 -5.31 -16.37
C PHE A 119 6.30 -5.53 -15.53
N CYS A 120 7.29 -4.65 -15.68
CA CYS A 120 8.54 -4.65 -14.93
C CYS A 120 8.47 -3.61 -13.81
N GLU A 121 9.35 -3.75 -12.82
CA GLU A 121 9.53 -2.72 -11.80
C GLU A 121 9.95 -1.40 -12.45
N LYS A 122 9.36 -0.29 -12.01
CA LYS A 122 9.71 1.05 -12.48
C LYS A 122 11.07 1.43 -11.91
N GLU A 123 12.14 1.31 -12.68
CA GLU A 123 13.52 1.44 -12.18
C GLU A 123 13.78 2.84 -11.60
N ALA A 124 13.17 3.87 -12.18
CA ALA A 124 13.26 5.25 -11.69
C ALA A 124 12.76 5.42 -10.23
N SER A 125 11.89 4.52 -9.75
CA SER A 125 11.37 4.55 -8.37
C SER A 125 12.47 4.35 -7.33
N TYR A 126 13.54 3.62 -7.65
CA TYR A 126 14.66 3.38 -6.74
C TYR A 126 15.53 4.62 -6.49
N PHE A 127 15.42 5.63 -7.35
CA PHE A 127 16.30 6.81 -7.36
C PHE A 127 15.57 8.12 -7.04
N VAL A 128 14.36 8.04 -6.47
CA VAL A 128 13.61 9.24 -6.08
C VAL A 128 14.38 10.04 -5.03
N LYS A 129 14.56 11.34 -5.29
CA LYS A 129 15.27 12.25 -4.38
C LYS A 129 14.29 12.76 -3.32
N GLN A 130 14.47 12.36 -2.06
CA GLN A 130 13.92 13.11 -0.93
C GLN A 130 14.71 14.41 -0.79
N CYS A 131 14.25 15.51 -1.39
CA CYS A 131 14.87 16.81 -1.13
C CYS A 131 14.16 17.47 0.06
N ASN A 132 14.90 17.74 1.13
CA ASN A 132 14.39 18.38 2.34
C ASN A 132 13.82 19.80 2.08
N HIS A 133 14.12 20.39 0.92
CA HIS A 133 13.57 21.67 0.50
C HIS A 133 12.03 21.66 0.36
N LYS A 134 11.41 20.53 -0.01
CA LYS A 134 9.95 20.45 -0.17
C LYS A 134 9.19 20.39 1.16
N LYS A 135 9.73 19.71 2.18
CA LYS A 135 9.16 19.69 3.55
C LYS A 135 9.10 21.11 4.14
N ALA A 136 10.17 21.89 3.99
CA ALA A 136 10.22 23.27 4.45
C ALA A 136 9.22 24.18 3.73
N VAL A 137 8.97 23.98 2.43
CA VAL A 137 7.98 24.78 1.68
C VAL A 137 6.55 24.48 2.16
N LEU A 138 6.21 23.22 2.43
CA LEU A 138 4.89 22.83 2.93
C LEU A 138 4.66 23.28 4.38
N GLU A 139 5.67 23.19 5.26
CA GLU A 139 5.59 23.73 6.62
C GLU A 139 5.45 25.25 6.64
N ASN A 140 6.13 25.96 5.73
CA ASN A 140 6.00 27.41 5.61
C ASN A 140 4.65 27.85 5.00
N ALA A 141 4.03 27.03 4.14
CA ALA A 141 2.68 27.27 3.64
C ALA A 141 1.62 27.07 4.74
N LYS A 142 1.78 26.05 5.59
CA LYS A 142 0.90 25.79 6.74
C LYS A 142 0.96 26.87 7.83
N LYS A 143 2.07 27.63 7.94
CA LYS A 143 2.22 28.76 8.88
C LYS A 143 1.63 30.08 8.39
N ARG A 144 1.16 30.15 7.13
CA ARG A 144 0.63 31.36 6.49
C ARG A 144 -0.89 31.31 6.26
N THR A 145 -1.56 30.29 6.79
CA THR A 145 -3.03 30.18 6.85
C THR A 145 -3.46 30.25 8.30
#